data_AF-A0A661MRX0-F1
#
_entry.id   AF-A0A661MRX0-F1
#
_cell.length_a   1.000
_cell.length_b   1.000
_cell.length_c   1.000
_cell.angle_alpha   90.00
_cell.angle_beta   90.00
_cell.angle_gamma   90.00
#
_symmetry.space_group_name_H-M   'P 1'
#
loop_
_entity.id
_entity.type
_entity.pdbx_description
1 polymer ?
#
loop_
_entity_poly.entity_id
_entity_poly.type
_entity_poly.pdbx_seq_one_letter_code
_entity_poly.pdbx_strand_id
1 'polypeptide(L)' 'MVVNAEPRCKKLGVVEGVGGNADSARVDALERAAERGATHARLEPAHPDLEDGMTIVVTGTVFACPSSDEAFPPDGYR' A
#
# COMPACT_ATOMS: atom_id res chain seq x y z
N MET A 1 -20.58 -9.32 -23.44
CA MET A 1 -19.26 -9.73 -22.93
C MET A 1 -19.03 -8.93 -21.66
N VAL A 2 -19.24 -9.56 -20.49
CA VAL A 2 -19.01 -8.89 -19.21
C VAL A 2 -17.51 -8.99 -18.97
N VAL A 3 -16.79 -7.91 -19.28
CA VAL A 3 -15.39 -7.79 -18.87
C VAL A 3 -15.41 -7.82 -17.34
N ASN A 4 -14.85 -8.87 -16.76
CA ASN A 4 -14.69 -8.97 -15.32
C ASN A 4 -13.69 -7.87 -14.93
N ALA A 5 -14.21 -6.67 -14.63
CA ALA A 5 -13.43 -5.46 -14.38
C ALA A 5 -12.91 -5.45 -12.93
N GLU A 6 -12.46 -6.59 -12.43
CA GLU A 6 -11.78 -6.63 -11.14
C GLU A 6 -10.50 -5.79 -11.26
N PRO A 7 -10.30 -4.80 -10.38
CA PRO A 7 -9.12 -3.94 -10.45
C PRO A 7 -7.87 -4.79 -10.31
N ARG A 8 -6.89 -4.61 -11.23
CA ARG A 8 -5.62 -5.37 -11.25
C ARG A 8 -4.91 -5.37 -9.90
N CYS A 9 -5.07 -4.31 -9.11
CA CYS A 9 -4.52 -4.20 -7.78
C CYS A 9 -5.63 -4.40 -6.74
N LYS A 10 -5.56 -5.51 -6.00
CA LYS A 10 -6.47 -5.78 -4.88
C LYS A 10 -6.04 -4.93 -3.69
N LYS A 11 -6.93 -4.06 -3.21
CA LYS A 11 -6.74 -3.35 -1.94
C LYS A 11 -6.71 -4.38 -0.80
N LEU A 12 -5.60 -4.43 -0.08
CA LEU A 12 -5.44 -5.30 1.09
C LEU A 12 -5.94 -4.63 2.37
N GLY A 13 -5.89 -3.30 2.43
CA GLY A 13 -6.37 -2.54 3.58
C GLY A 13 -5.62 -1.23 3.77
N VAL A 14 -5.66 -0.73 5.00
CA VAL A 14 -4.88 0.44 5.46
C VAL A 14 -3.88 -0.03 6.49
N VAL A 15 -2.66 0.49 6.42
CA VAL A 15 -1.61 0.35 7.42
C VAL A 15 -1.30 1.70 8.02
N GLU A 16 -0.79 1.69 9.23
CA GLU A 16 -0.35 2.87 9.95
C GLU A 16 1.06 2.62 10.42
N GLY A 17 1.95 3.58 10.17
CA GLY A 17 3.30 3.59 10.69
C GLY A 17 3.48 4.72 11.68
N VAL A 18 4.20 4.46 12.76
CA VAL A 18 4.43 5.41 13.85
C VAL A 18 5.92 5.55 14.09
N GLY A 19 6.39 6.78 14.26
CA GLY A 19 7.80 7.04 14.54
C GLY A 19 8.05 8.42 15.15
N GLY A 20 9.27 8.65 15.63
CA GLY A 20 9.67 9.95 16.19
C GLY A 20 9.87 11.06 15.14
N ASN A 21 9.83 10.72 13.85
CA ASN A 21 9.89 11.65 12.73
C ASN A 21 9.21 11.03 11.49
N ALA A 22 9.02 11.83 10.44
CA ALA A 22 8.33 11.42 9.23
C ALA A 22 9.00 10.24 8.51
N ASP A 23 10.34 10.19 8.46
CA ASP A 23 11.08 9.10 7.82
C ASP A 23 10.92 7.79 8.59
N SER A 24 11.06 7.81 9.91
CA SER A 24 10.87 6.63 10.77
C SER A 24 9.44 6.10 10.68
N ALA A 25 8.44 6.99 10.72
CA ALA A 25 7.03 6.60 10.58
C ALA A 25 6.74 6.00 9.20
N ARG A 26 7.39 6.52 8.14
CA ARG A 26 7.28 6.00 6.79
C ARG A 26 7.89 4.60 6.63
N VAL A 27 9.06 4.38 7.23
CA VAL A 27 9.72 3.06 7.22
C VAL A 27 8.83 2.04 7.93
N ASP A 28 8.33 2.35 9.13
CA ASP A 28 7.44 1.47 9.89
C ASP A 28 6.13 1.15 9.11
N ALA A 29 5.54 2.15 8.43
CA ALA A 29 4.37 1.94 7.56
C ALA A 29 4.67 0.98 6.39
N LEU A 30 5.87 1.06 5.81
CA LEU A 30 6.30 0.19 4.70
C LEU A 30 6.62 -1.22 5.18
N GLU A 31 7.25 -1.38 6.34
CA GLU A 31 7.50 -2.68 6.95
C GLU A 31 6.17 -3.41 7.21
N ARG A 32 5.20 -2.73 7.83
CA ARG A 32 3.84 -3.27 8.03
C ARG A 32 3.11 -3.59 6.72
N ALA A 33 3.35 -2.80 5.67
CA ALA A 33 2.82 -3.10 4.34
C ALA A 33 3.42 -4.40 3.78
N ALA A 34 4.73 -4.59 3.92
CA ALA A 34 5.44 -5.79 3.47
C ALA A 34 5.01 -7.04 4.24
N GLU A 35 4.84 -6.94 5.57
CA GLU A 35 4.31 -8.03 6.41
C GLU A 35 2.91 -8.48 5.97
N ARG A 36 2.12 -7.56 5.42
CA ARG A 36 0.79 -7.85 4.85
C ARG A 36 0.83 -8.41 3.42
N GLY A 37 2.02 -8.64 2.86
CA GLY A 37 2.19 -9.09 1.48
C GLY A 37 1.81 -8.03 0.45
N ALA A 38 1.85 -6.75 0.82
CA ALA A 38 1.60 -5.67 -0.11
C ALA A 38 2.79 -5.52 -1.07
N THR A 39 2.47 -5.44 -2.36
CA THR A 39 3.45 -5.12 -3.41
C THR A 39 3.56 -3.61 -3.64
N HIS A 40 2.50 -2.87 -3.32
CA HIS A 40 2.40 -1.43 -3.52
C HIS A 40 1.74 -0.79 -2.29
N ALA A 41 2.19 0.40 -1.94
CA ALA A 41 1.61 1.21 -0.88
C ALA A 41 1.47 2.66 -1.35
N ARG A 42 0.30 3.24 -1.11
CA ARG A 42 0.06 4.68 -1.25
C ARG A 42 0.05 5.28 0.15
N LEU A 43 1.11 6.00 0.49
CA LEU A 43 1.27 6.66 1.78
C LEU A 43 0.70 8.07 1.70
N GLU A 44 -0.08 8.43 2.72
CA GLU A 44 -0.56 9.80 2.92
C GLU A 44 0.52 10.63 3.64
N PRO A 45 0.39 11.98 3.66
CA PRO A 45 1.35 12.83 4.32
C PRO A 45 1.49 12.49 5.81
N ALA A 46 2.74 12.54 6.29
CA ALA A 46 3.02 12.40 7.71
C ALA A 46 2.34 13.53 8.50
N HIS A 47 1.71 13.16 9.61
CA HIS A 47 1.02 14.10 10.50
C HIS A 47 1.33 13.73 11.96
N PRO A 48 1.34 14.71 12.88
CA PRO A 48 1.50 14.41 14.30
C PRO A 48 0.31 13.61 14.80
N ASP A 49 0.59 12.66 15.69
CA ASP A 49 -0.44 11.92 16.39
C ASP A 49 -1.28 12.86 17.25
N LEU A 50 -2.61 12.74 17.18
CA LEU A 50 -3.51 13.66 17.86
C LEU A 50 -3.74 13.28 19.33
N GLU A 51 -3.38 12.06 19.75
CA GLU A 51 -3.52 11.61 21.14
C GLU A 51 -2.33 12.04 21.99
N ASP A 52 -1.11 11.84 21.48
CA ASP A 52 0.12 12.11 22.24
C ASP A 52 0.87 13.37 21.75
N GLY A 53 0.70 13.78 20.49
CA GLY A 53 1.30 15.01 19.94
C GLY A 53 2.83 14.98 19.77
N MET A 54 3.50 13.96 20.28
CA MET A 54 4.97 13.81 20.21
C MET A 54 5.42 12.83 19.13
N THR A 55 4.53 11.96 18.65
CA THR A 55 4.82 10.98 17.60
C THR A 55 4.30 11.46 16.25
N ILE A 56 4.94 10.98 15.18
CA ILE A 56 4.52 11.20 13.80
C ILE A 56 3.90 9.91 13.28
N VAL A 57 2.75 10.06 12.63
CA VAL A 57 1.96 8.98 12.05
C VAL A 57 1.93 9.12 10.54
N VAL A 58 2.08 7.99 9.84
CA VAL A 58 1.91 7.88 8.40
C VAL A 58 0.90 6.77 8.12
N THR A 59 -0.27 7.14 7.61
CA THR A 59 -1.26 6.18 7.14
C THR A 59 -1.02 5.84 5.69
N GLY A 60 -1.18 4.58 5.31
CA GLY A 60 -1.00 4.12 3.95
C GLY A 60 -2.07 3.14 3.52
N THR A 61 -2.59 3.27 2.30
CA THR A 61 -3.40 2.21 1.68
C THR A 61 -2.48 1.23 0.96
N VAL A 62 -2.66 -0.07 1.21
CA VAL A 62 -1.81 -1.12 0.68
C VAL A 62 -2.54 -2.00 -0.34
N PHE A 63 -1.78 -2.45 -1.35
CA PHE A 63 -2.30 -3.19 -2.49
C PHE A 63 -1.43 -4.40 -2.84
N ALA A 64 -2.09 -5.50 -3.18
CA ALA A 64 -1.48 -6.63 -3.88
C ALA A 64 -1.79 -6.49 -5.38
N CYS A 65 -0.76 -6.25 -6.18
CA CYS A 65 -0.84 -6.23 -7.63
C CYS A 65 -0.07 -7.46 -8.16
N PRO A 66 -0.55 -8.12 -9.23
CA PRO A 66 0.20 -9.18 -9.89
C PRO A 66 1.51 -8.63 -10.45
N SER A 67 2.53 -9.49 -10.53
CA SER A 67 3.83 -9.15 -11.11
C SER A 67 3.67 -8.66 -12.56
N SER A 68 4.39 -7.60 -12.94
CA SER A 68 4.34 -7.01 -14.29
C SER A 68 4.76 -7.95 -15.42
N ASP A 69 5.26 -9.14 -15.11
CA ASP A 69 5.68 -10.17 -16.06
C ASP A 69 4.51 -10.93 -16.71
N GLU A 70 3.28 -10.75 -16.20
CA GLU A 70 2.08 -11.22 -16.89
C GLU A 70 1.81 -10.29 -18.09
N ALA A 71 2.47 -10.60 -19.20
CA ALA A 71 2.33 -9.91 -20.48
C ALA A 71 0.85 -9.82 -20.86
N PHE A 72 0.34 -8.60 -21.01
CA PHE A 72 -0.98 -8.38 -21.57
C PHE A 72 -0.86 -8.12 -23.07
N PRO A 73 -1.63 -8.81 -23.93
CA PRO A 73 -2.62 -9.84 -23.60
C PRO A 73 -2.00 -11.24 -23.44
N PRO A 74 -2.66 -12.17 -22.72
CA PRO A 74 -2.24 -13.57 -22.68
C PRO A 74 -2.29 -14.18 -24.09
N ASP A 75 -1.38 -15.12 -24.37
CA ASP A 75 -1.35 -15.92 -25.59
C ASP A 75 -2.75 -16.48 -25.89
N GLY A 76 -3.42 -15.94 -26.92
CA GLY A 76 -4.77 -16.34 -27.29
C GLY A 76 -5.78 -15.21 -27.56
N TYR A 77 -5.46 -13.94 -27.27
CA TYR A 77 -6.26 -12.82 -27.78
C TYR A 77 -5.91 -12.60 -29.26
N ARG A 78 -6.76 -13.11 -30.16
CA ARG A 78 -6.76 -12.81 -31.60
C ARG A 78 -8.11 -12.29 -32.03
#